data_AF-D8F9G4-F1
#
_entry.id   AF-D8F9G4-F1
#
_cell.length_a   1.000
_cell.length_b   1.000
_cell.length_c   1.000
_cell.angle_alpha   90.00
_cell.angle_beta   90.00
_cell.angle_gamma   90.00
#
_symmetry.space_group_name_H-M   'P 1'
#
loop_
_entity.id
_entity.type
_entity.pdbx_description
1 polymer ?
#
loop_
_entity_poly.entity_id
_entity_poly.type
_entity_poly.pdbx_seq_one_letter_code
_entity_poly.pdbx_strand_id
1 'polypeptide(L)'
;MQRYISSDRQSLLGSHQRSWWFNEINYGYKDASGDYFIAIDTDKCDGCGDCVSACPADVFLVVDEDPNDPMRDEPVALVDAGKKKKLKYECGPCKPASGSPVLPCVASCKAGAISHSW
;
A
#
# COMPACT_ATOMS: atom_id res chain seq x y z
N MET A 1 -37.60 25.48 -13.63
CA MET A 1 -36.74 25.06 -14.77
C MET A 1 -35.87 26.23 -15.18
N GLN A 2 -34.59 26.24 -14.82
CA GLN A 2 -33.60 27.13 -15.43
C GLN A 2 -32.39 26.29 -15.81
N ARG A 3 -32.11 26.31 -17.12
CA ARG A 3 -30.95 25.73 -17.78
C ARG A 3 -29.80 26.72 -17.68
N TYR A 4 -28.59 26.25 -17.39
CA TYR A 4 -27.35 27.01 -17.61
C TYR A 4 -26.38 26.09 -18.35
N ILE A 5 -26.04 26.45 -19.59
CA ILE A 5 -24.99 25.82 -20.40
C ILE A 5 -24.05 26.92 -20.85
N SER A 6 -22.78 26.51 -20.98
CA SER A 6 -21.67 27.17 -21.68
C SER A 6 -20.92 28.19 -20.82
N SER A 7 -19.62 28.34 -20.92
CA SER A 7 -18.54 27.64 -21.62
C SER A 7 -17.38 28.58 -21.35
N ASP A 8 -16.38 28.23 -20.54
CA ASP A 8 -15.08 28.85 -20.74
C ASP A 8 -13.93 27.91 -20.42
N ARG A 9 -13.06 27.84 -21.43
CA ARG A 9 -11.93 26.95 -21.62
C ARG A 9 -10.76 27.42 -20.77
N GLN A 10 -10.20 26.50 -20.00
CA GLN A 10 -8.77 26.50 -19.71
C GLN A 10 -8.22 25.08 -19.85
N SER A 11 -7.83 24.78 -21.08
CA SER A 11 -6.72 23.91 -21.49
C SER A 11 -5.43 24.43 -20.81
N LEU A 12 -4.52 23.63 -20.22
CA LEU A 12 -3.75 22.50 -20.76
C LEU A 12 -3.07 21.71 -19.62
N LEU A 13 -2.82 20.42 -19.88
CA LEU A 13 -2.11 19.38 -19.10
C LEU A 13 -2.99 18.50 -18.19
N GLY A 14 -3.15 17.25 -18.64
CA GLY A 14 -4.13 16.28 -18.16
C GLY A 14 -3.85 15.74 -16.76
N SER A 15 -4.84 15.87 -15.89
CA SER A 15 -4.90 15.19 -14.59
C SER A 15 -6.06 14.18 -14.61
N HIS A 16 -5.82 13.05 -15.28
CA HIS A 16 -6.68 11.87 -15.23
C HIS A 16 -6.45 11.13 -13.89
N GLN A 17 -6.63 11.80 -12.75
CA GLN A 17 -6.33 11.21 -11.43
C GLN A 17 -7.32 11.65 -10.37
N ARG A 18 -8.56 11.15 -10.44
CA ARG A 18 -9.49 11.06 -9.29
C ARG A 18 -10.50 9.92 -9.45
N SER A 19 -10.04 8.71 -9.76
CA SER A 19 -10.91 7.54 -9.90
C SER A 19 -10.22 6.19 -9.71
N TRP A 20 -9.11 6.13 -8.95
CA TRP A 20 -8.28 4.92 -8.76
C TRP A 20 -7.70 4.79 -7.32
N TRP A 21 -8.49 5.10 -6.29
CA TRP A 21 -8.05 5.10 -4.87
C TRP A 21 -8.83 4.10 -3.99
N PHE A 22 -9.60 3.17 -4.56
CA PHE A 22 -10.44 2.25 -3.78
C PHE A 22 -9.76 0.95 -3.35
N ASN A 23 -8.64 0.57 -3.99
CA ASN A 23 -8.03 -0.76 -3.82
C ASN A 23 -6.69 -0.72 -3.06
N GLU A 24 -6.42 0.36 -2.32
CA GLU A 24 -5.29 0.42 -1.38
C GLU A 24 -5.73 -0.01 0.01
N ILE A 25 -5.15 -1.11 0.50
CA ILE A 25 -5.41 -1.62 1.84
C ILE A 25 -4.33 -1.16 2.80
N ASN A 26 -4.75 -0.53 3.90
CA ASN A 26 -3.87 0.02 4.91
C ASN A 26 -3.77 -0.91 6.13
N TYR A 27 -2.56 -1.44 6.37
CA TYR A 27 -2.24 -2.30 7.52
C TYR A 27 -1.39 -1.53 8.51
N GLY A 28 -1.88 -1.36 9.74
CA GLY A 28 -1.10 -0.66 10.74
C GLY A 28 -1.86 -0.27 11.98
N TYR A 29 -1.28 0.66 12.72
CA TYR A 29 -1.85 1.21 13.95
C TYR A 29 -1.38 2.64 14.20
N LYS A 30 -2.15 3.35 15.02
CA LYS A 30 -1.84 4.68 15.54
C LYS A 30 -1.77 4.62 17.06
N ASP A 31 -0.73 5.17 17.65
CA ASP A 31 -0.59 5.32 19.09
C ASP A 31 0.05 6.67 19.46
N ALA A 32 0.33 6.88 20.75
CA ALA A 32 0.97 8.11 21.24
C ALA A 32 2.40 8.32 20.71
N SER A 33 3.02 7.30 20.12
CA SER A 33 4.37 7.33 19.57
C SER A 33 4.43 7.54 18.06
N GLY A 34 3.28 7.52 17.37
CA GLY A 34 3.20 7.80 15.93
C GLY A 34 2.11 7.01 15.21
N ASP A 35 2.05 7.24 13.91
CA ASP A 35 1.24 6.50 12.94
C ASP A 35 2.17 5.53 12.21
N TYR A 36 1.86 4.23 12.18
CA TYR A 36 2.69 3.21 11.52
C TYR A 36 1.83 2.37 10.60
N PHE A 37 1.90 2.65 9.29
CA PHE A 37 1.09 1.97 8.29
C PHE A 37 1.92 1.47 7.10
N ILE A 38 1.53 0.30 6.59
CA ILE A 38 1.94 -0.25 5.29
C ILE A 38 0.69 -0.26 4.42
N ALA A 39 0.76 0.34 3.25
CA ALA A 39 -0.30 0.29 2.26
C ALA A 39 0.08 -0.70 1.16
N ILE A 40 -0.87 -1.54 0.76
CA ILE A 40 -0.73 -2.44 -0.38
C ILE A 40 -1.85 -2.13 -1.37
N ASP A 41 -1.46 -1.72 -2.57
CA ASP A 41 -2.36 -1.54 -3.72
C ASP A 41 -2.63 -2.92 -4.35
N THR A 42 -3.82 -3.45 -4.13
CA THR A 42 -4.20 -4.81 -4.58
C THR A 42 -4.45 -4.87 -6.09
N ASP A 43 -4.69 -3.74 -6.75
CA ASP A 43 -4.79 -3.67 -8.23
C ASP A 43 -3.41 -3.82 -8.88
N LYS A 44 -2.37 -3.29 -8.22
CA LYS A 44 -0.98 -3.46 -8.70
C LYS A 44 -0.34 -4.75 -8.23
N CYS A 45 -0.79 -5.31 -7.11
CA CYS A 45 -0.19 -6.51 -6.56
C CYS A 45 -0.48 -7.72 -7.44
N ASP A 46 0.56 -8.43 -7.85
CA ASP A 46 0.48 -9.67 -8.65
C ASP A 46 0.68 -10.94 -7.80
N GLY A 47 0.82 -10.79 -6.48
CA GLY A 47 1.07 -11.91 -5.56
C GLY A 47 2.42 -12.61 -5.75
N CYS A 48 3.41 -11.98 -6.40
CA CYS A 48 4.70 -12.64 -6.72
C CYS A 48 5.52 -13.13 -5.52
N GLY A 49 5.29 -12.59 -4.32
CA GLY A 49 6.00 -12.99 -3.10
C GLY A 49 7.42 -12.41 -2.92
N ASP A 50 7.88 -11.55 -3.82
CA ASP A 50 9.20 -10.87 -3.71
C ASP A 50 9.32 -10.06 -2.40
N CYS A 51 8.21 -9.55 -1.87
CA CYS A 51 8.16 -8.82 -0.60
C CYS A 51 8.37 -9.73 0.62
N VAL A 52 7.92 -10.99 0.56
CA VAL A 52 8.10 -11.99 1.63
C VAL A 52 9.58 -12.31 1.76
N SER A 53 10.23 -12.64 0.65
CA SER A 53 11.66 -12.98 0.62
C SER A 53 12.57 -11.80 0.99
N ALA A 54 12.15 -10.57 0.70
CA ALA A 54 12.94 -9.36 0.98
C ALA A 54 12.79 -8.85 2.42
N CYS A 55 11.74 -9.25 3.15
CA CYS A 55 11.47 -8.74 4.49
C CYS A 55 12.16 -9.60 5.55
N PRO A 56 13.23 -9.12 6.21
CA PRO A 56 13.94 -9.93 7.22
C PRO A 56 13.12 -10.20 8.49
N ALA A 57 11.99 -9.48 8.67
CA ALA A 57 11.08 -9.64 9.78
C ALA A 57 9.84 -10.47 9.42
N ASP A 58 9.76 -11.03 8.21
CA ASP A 58 8.65 -11.85 7.71
C ASP A 58 7.27 -11.20 7.95
N VAL A 59 7.15 -9.90 7.65
CA VAL A 59 5.92 -9.12 7.89
C VAL A 59 4.84 -9.40 6.83
N PHE A 60 5.28 -9.77 5.64
CA PHE A 60 4.40 -10.04 4.50
C PHE A 60 4.08 -11.52 4.36
N LEU A 61 2.89 -11.81 3.89
CA LEU A 61 2.39 -13.13 3.51
C LEU A 61 1.75 -13.00 2.12
N VAL A 62 1.73 -14.06 1.33
CA VAL A 62 0.92 -14.14 0.11
C VAL A 62 -0.21 -15.12 0.36
N VAL A 63 -1.43 -14.72 0.03
CA VAL A 63 -2.63 -15.55 0.17
C VAL A 63 -3.34 -15.63 -1.17
N ASP A 64 -3.90 -16.80 -1.48
CA ASP A 64 -4.67 -17.01 -2.71
C ASP A 64 -6.06 -16.36 -2.62
N GLU A 65 -6.67 -16.39 -1.43
CA GLU A 65 -7.96 -15.75 -1.17
C GLU A 65 -7.74 -14.44 -0.39
N ASP A 66 -8.06 -13.29 -0.98
CA ASP A 66 -7.98 -12.00 -0.29
C ASP A 66 -9.16 -11.86 0.69
N PRO A 67 -8.92 -11.77 2.01
CA PRO A 67 -9.98 -11.55 2.99
C PRO A 67 -10.70 -10.20 2.83
N ASN A 68 -10.13 -9.25 2.08
CA ASN A 68 -10.70 -7.92 1.85
C ASN A 68 -11.46 -7.85 0.52
N ASP A 69 -11.20 -8.76 -0.42
CA ASP A 69 -11.94 -8.91 -1.67
C ASP A 69 -12.15 -10.39 -2.02
N PRO A 70 -13.23 -11.02 -1.50
CA PRO A 70 -13.53 -12.43 -1.76
C PRO A 70 -13.82 -12.76 -3.23
N MET A 71 -13.96 -11.76 -4.10
CA MET A 71 -14.24 -11.96 -5.53
C MET A 71 -12.96 -11.95 -6.37
N ARG A 72 -11.79 -11.74 -5.76
CA ARG A 72 -10.50 -11.76 -6.43
C ARG A 72 -9.99 -13.19 -6.57
N ASP A 73 -9.69 -13.59 -7.80
CA ASP A 73 -9.16 -14.93 -8.13
C ASP A 73 -7.62 -15.00 -8.13
N GLU A 74 -6.95 -13.84 -8.05
CA GLU A 74 -5.49 -13.73 -8.07
C GLU A 74 -4.93 -13.70 -6.64
N PRO A 75 -3.69 -14.19 -6.42
CA PRO A 75 -3.04 -14.12 -5.11
C PRO A 75 -2.62 -12.69 -4.75
N VAL A 76 -2.73 -12.32 -3.47
CA VAL A 76 -2.40 -10.98 -2.97
C VAL A 76 -1.36 -11.04 -1.86
N ALA A 77 -0.51 -10.01 -1.77
CA ALA A 77 0.32 -9.80 -0.60
C ALA A 77 -0.50 -9.17 0.53
N LEU A 78 -0.28 -9.62 1.76
CA LEU A 78 -0.96 -9.18 2.97
C LEU A 78 0.04 -8.99 4.11
N VAL A 79 -0.27 -8.13 5.06
CA VAL A 79 0.54 -7.98 6.28
C VAL A 79 0.01 -8.92 7.36
N ASP A 80 0.90 -9.71 7.97
CA ASP A 80 0.58 -10.63 9.06
C ASP A 80 -0.19 -9.90 10.19
N ALA A 81 -1.36 -10.42 10.53
CA ALA A 81 -2.24 -9.85 11.55
C ALA A 81 -1.61 -9.78 12.95
N GLY A 82 -0.68 -10.66 13.28
CA GLY A 82 0.10 -10.66 14.51
C GLY A 82 1.23 -9.62 14.52
N LYS A 83 1.66 -9.14 13.35
CA LYS A 83 2.76 -8.17 13.19
C LYS A 83 2.29 -6.76 12.87
N LYS A 84 1.09 -6.58 12.29
CA LYS A 84 0.56 -5.24 11.92
C LYS A 84 0.45 -4.24 13.08
N LYS A 85 0.32 -4.71 14.33
CA LYS A 85 0.30 -3.87 15.55
C LYS A 85 1.69 -3.62 16.15
N LYS A 86 2.74 -4.14 15.53
CA LYS A 86 4.13 -4.08 15.99
C LYS A 86 5.08 -3.52 14.92
N LEU A 87 4.53 -2.94 13.85
CA LEU A 87 5.30 -2.47 12.68
C LEU A 87 6.47 -1.53 13.04
N LYS A 88 6.30 -0.66 14.06
CA LYS A 88 7.41 0.16 14.56
C LYS A 88 8.66 -0.66 14.91
N TYR A 89 8.47 -1.83 15.53
CA TYR A 89 9.55 -2.69 15.99
C TYR A 89 10.01 -3.65 14.89
N GLU A 90 9.07 -4.27 14.18
CA GLU A 90 9.38 -5.24 13.11
C GLU A 90 10.06 -4.56 11.91
N CYS A 91 9.57 -3.39 11.50
CA CYS A 91 10.12 -2.63 10.39
C CYS A 91 11.21 -1.64 10.83
N GLY A 92 11.40 -1.42 12.13
CA GLY A 92 12.40 -0.49 12.69
C GLY A 92 13.82 -0.68 12.16
N PRO A 93 14.34 -1.92 11.99
CA PRO A 93 15.65 -2.15 11.39
C PRO A 93 15.78 -1.67 9.94
N CYS A 94 14.67 -1.74 9.18
CA CYS A 94 14.65 -1.32 7.77
C CYS A 94 14.29 0.17 7.61
N LYS A 95 13.48 0.71 8.52
CA LYS A 95 13.02 2.11 8.52
C LYS A 95 13.27 2.74 9.90
N PRO A 96 14.51 3.18 10.19
CA PRO A 96 14.82 3.90 11.42
C PRO A 96 14.19 5.30 11.38
N ALA A 97 13.97 5.89 12.56
CA ALA A 97 13.39 7.23 12.71
C ALA A 97 14.24 8.34 12.07
N SER A 98 15.54 8.09 11.83
CA SER A 98 16.45 8.99 11.13
C SER A 98 16.22 9.04 9.61
N GLY A 99 15.25 8.27 9.09
CA GLY A 99 15.05 8.04 7.66
C GLY A 99 15.93 6.90 7.14
N SER A 100 15.41 6.18 6.15
CA SER A 100 16.13 5.10 5.45
C SER A 100 16.13 5.35 3.95
N PRO A 101 17.22 5.00 3.24
CA PRO A 101 17.14 4.73 1.80
C PRO A 101 16.21 3.53 1.56
N VAL A 102 15.56 3.53 0.40
CA VAL A 102 14.50 2.63 -0.08
C VAL A 102 14.39 1.28 0.67
N LEU A 103 13.21 1.02 1.24
CA LEU A 103 12.96 -0.19 2.04
C LEU A 103 13.09 -1.47 1.20
N PRO A 104 13.64 -2.58 1.74
CA PRO A 104 13.82 -3.81 0.97
C PRO A 104 12.53 -4.34 0.32
N CYS A 105 11.41 -4.33 1.03
CA CYS A 105 10.11 -4.74 0.52
C CYS A 105 9.57 -3.82 -0.59
N VAL A 106 9.83 -2.52 -0.50
CA VAL A 106 9.45 -1.54 -1.52
C VAL A 106 10.35 -1.68 -2.74
N ALA A 107 11.65 -1.90 -2.53
CA ALA A 107 12.64 -2.11 -3.59
C ALA A 107 12.42 -3.42 -4.35
N SER A 108 12.00 -4.49 -3.66
CA SER A 108 11.73 -5.78 -4.31
C SER A 108 10.41 -5.81 -5.07
N CYS A 109 9.44 -4.97 -4.69
CA CYS A 109 8.15 -4.89 -5.35
C CYS A 109 8.25 -4.18 -6.71
N LYS A 110 8.47 -4.97 -7.78
CA LYS A 110 8.55 -4.45 -9.17
C LYS A 110 7.26 -3.76 -9.63
N ALA A 111 6.12 -4.20 -9.12
CA ALA A 111 4.81 -3.62 -9.41
C ALA A 111 4.57 -2.26 -8.74
N GLY A 112 5.39 -1.89 -7.74
CA GLY A 112 5.21 -0.65 -6.99
C GLY A 112 3.91 -0.61 -6.17
N ALA A 113 3.46 -1.78 -5.70
CA ALA A 113 2.22 -1.93 -4.94
C ALA A 113 2.37 -1.59 -3.44
N ILE A 114 3.58 -1.61 -2.90
CA ILE A 114 3.83 -1.49 -1.45
C ILE A 114 4.32 -0.09 -1.11
N SER A 115 3.70 0.53 -0.11
CA SER A 115 4.13 1.82 0.45
C SER A 115 4.12 1.80 1.97
N HIS A 116 4.90 2.68 2.59
CA HIS A 116 5.04 2.79 4.05
C HIS A 116 4.84 4.24 4.50
N SER A 117 3.98 4.43 5.50
CA SER A 117 3.60 5.74 6.06
C SER A 117 3.94 5.78 7.55
N TRP A 118 5.10 6.40 7.86
CA TRP A 118 5.57 6.88 9.15
C TRP A 118 6.86 7.68 8.99
#